data_AF-A0A7K0LYW6-F1
#
_entry.id   AF-A0A7K0LYW6-F1
#
_cell.length_a   1.000
_cell.length_b   1.000
_cell.length_c   1.000
_cell.angle_alpha   90.00
_cell.angle_beta   90.00
_cell.angle_gamma   90.00
#
_symmetry.space_group_name_H-M   'P 1'
#
loop_
_entity.id
_entity.type
_entity.pdbx_description
1 polymer ?
#
loop_
_entity_poly.entity_id
_entity_poly.type
_entity_poly.pdbx_seq_one_letter_code
_entity_poly.pdbx_strand_id
1 'polypeptide(L)'
;MIALQSRANGELSHLLGNSTEAALVSFGSGLIVISLIAPFNKSIKVGIKNLRAAVAAKEIPRWRLFAGVLGGSFVALQTQVVPLIGVALYSVASIAGQTAMSLVVDRIGLTGGGKKLISKRRVTAALITVFAVIVSALDRISLASFSVVAVALATLAGALVGVQRALNGQINEHSKASFTTSLLNFFMGTSVLTIMLFALLIFKGVEIAPLPSGPWWIYTGGTIGVIYIAFTSTIVQHLG
;
A
#
# COMPACT_ATOMS: atom_id res chain seq x y z
N MET A 1 3.06 -12.37 7.37
CA MET A 1 3.10 -12.03 5.92
C MET A 1 3.67 -10.64 5.65
N ILE A 2 3.15 -9.57 6.27
CA ILE A 2 3.66 -8.19 6.05
C ILE A 2 5.17 -8.07 6.34
N ALA A 3 5.66 -8.65 7.44
CA ALA A 3 7.11 -8.64 7.76
C ALA A 3 7.96 -9.38 6.71
N LEU A 4 7.47 -10.51 6.17
CA LEU A 4 8.18 -11.28 5.15
C LEU A 4 8.24 -10.51 3.83
N GLN A 5 7.13 -9.91 3.40
CA GLN A 5 7.07 -9.04 2.23
C GLN A 5 7.98 -7.82 2.38
N SER A 6 7.96 -7.17 3.55
CA SER A 6 8.82 -6.01 3.84
C SER A 6 10.29 -6.38 3.79
N ARG A 7 10.66 -7.58 4.28
CA ARG A 7 12.04 -8.08 4.21
C ARG A 7 12.45 -8.40 2.76
N ALA A 8 11.61 -9.09 1.99
CA ALA A 8 11.85 -9.36 0.56
C ALA A 8 12.08 -8.08 -0.24
N ASN A 9 11.18 -7.10 -0.10
CA ASN A 9 11.28 -5.83 -0.81
C ASN A 9 12.49 -5.01 -0.34
N GLY A 10 12.80 -5.02 0.96
CA GLY A 10 13.94 -4.31 1.52
C GLY A 10 15.27 -4.88 1.01
N GLU A 11 15.43 -6.20 1.01
CA GLU A 11 16.63 -6.87 0.49
C GLU A 11 16.82 -6.60 -1.01
N LEU A 12 15.74 -6.74 -1.80
CA LEU A 12 15.81 -6.45 -3.24
C LEU A 12 16.15 -4.98 -3.52
N SER A 13 15.58 -4.05 -2.76
CA SER A 13 15.90 -2.62 -2.85
C SER A 13 17.36 -2.33 -2.51
N HIS A 14 17.91 -3.04 -1.53
CA HIS A 14 19.31 -2.89 -1.13
C HIS A 14 20.25 -3.40 -2.23
N LEU A 15 19.96 -4.58 -2.79
CA LEU A 15 20.77 -5.20 -3.85
C LEU A 15 20.72 -4.44 -5.18
N LEU A 16 19.55 -3.90 -5.55
CA LEU A 16 19.41 -3.11 -6.78
C LEU A 16 20.01 -1.70 -6.66
N GLY A 17 20.18 -1.17 -5.45
CA GLY A 17 20.45 0.26 -5.23
C GLY A 17 19.31 1.18 -5.72
N ASN A 18 18.23 0.61 -6.26
CA ASN A 18 17.08 1.32 -6.81
C ASN A 18 15.78 0.80 -6.20
N SER A 19 15.33 1.56 -5.23
CA SER A 19 14.07 1.42 -4.52
C SER A 19 12.80 1.40 -5.39
N THR A 20 12.83 2.07 -6.54
CA THR A 20 11.70 2.10 -7.48
C THR A 20 11.61 0.82 -8.28
N GLU A 21 12.75 0.30 -8.74
CA GLU A 21 12.83 -0.98 -9.46
C GLU A 21 12.42 -2.14 -8.57
N ALA A 22 12.89 -2.18 -7.32
CA ALA A 22 12.47 -3.20 -6.37
C ALA A 22 10.95 -3.19 -6.12
N ALA A 23 10.36 -2.00 -6.00
CA ALA A 23 8.92 -1.84 -5.88
C ALA A 23 8.18 -2.32 -7.15
N LEU A 24 8.72 -2.01 -8.33
CA LEU A 24 8.16 -2.43 -9.61
C LEU A 24 8.23 -3.94 -9.80
N VAL A 25 9.33 -4.59 -9.41
CA VAL A 25 9.44 -6.06 -9.40
C VAL A 25 8.40 -6.68 -8.46
N SER A 26 8.21 -6.10 -7.28
CA SER A 26 7.21 -6.56 -6.31
C SER A 26 5.78 -6.41 -6.85
N PHE A 27 5.39 -5.22 -7.31
CA PHE A 27 4.05 -5.02 -7.89
C PHE A 27 3.85 -5.80 -9.19
N GLY A 28 4.88 -5.90 -10.02
CA GLY A 28 4.90 -6.66 -11.26
C GLY A 28 4.69 -8.15 -11.03
N SER A 29 5.39 -8.76 -10.07
CA SER A 29 5.20 -10.19 -9.75
C SER A 29 3.80 -10.48 -9.22
N GLY A 30 3.26 -9.60 -8.36
CA GLY A 30 1.88 -9.68 -7.91
C GLY A 30 0.86 -9.53 -9.04
N LEU A 31 1.09 -8.58 -9.96
CA LEU A 31 0.26 -8.38 -11.15
C LEU A 31 0.29 -9.60 -12.08
N ILE A 32 1.46 -10.20 -12.31
CA ILE A 32 1.60 -11.42 -13.12
C ILE A 32 0.78 -12.54 -12.50
N VAL A 33 0.98 -12.81 -11.20
CA VAL A 33 0.27 -13.90 -10.49
C VAL A 33 -1.25 -13.69 -10.56
N ILE A 34 -1.75 -12.52 -10.21
CA ILE A 34 -3.20 -12.27 -10.21
C ILE A 34 -3.79 -12.24 -11.62
N SER A 35 -3.02 -11.82 -12.63
CA SER A 35 -3.45 -11.84 -14.03
C SER A 35 -3.51 -13.26 -14.60
N LEU A 36 -2.63 -14.17 -14.15
CA LEU A 36 -2.72 -15.59 -14.50
C LEU A 36 -3.94 -16.27 -13.86
N ILE A 37 -4.33 -15.83 -12.65
CA ILE A 37 -5.51 -16.35 -11.94
C ILE A 37 -6.82 -15.77 -12.51
N ALA A 38 -6.82 -14.51 -12.96
CA ALA A 38 -8.03 -13.76 -13.33
C ALA A 38 -8.93 -14.44 -14.39
N PRO A 39 -8.42 -15.04 -15.49
CA PRO A 39 -9.25 -15.72 -16.48
C PRO A 39 -10.02 -16.92 -15.92
N PHE A 40 -9.44 -17.62 -14.96
CA PHE A 40 -10.00 -18.85 -14.38
C PHE A 40 -10.89 -18.57 -13.16
N ASN A 41 -10.76 -17.41 -12.54
CA ASN A 41 -11.53 -17.05 -11.35
C ASN A 41 -12.85 -16.34 -11.69
N LYS A 42 -13.99 -17.00 -11.43
CA LYS A 42 -15.33 -16.43 -11.66
C LYS A 42 -15.59 -15.16 -10.82
N SER A 43 -15.12 -15.12 -9.58
CA SER A 43 -15.30 -13.97 -8.68
C SER A 43 -14.62 -12.71 -9.25
N ILE A 44 -13.42 -12.84 -9.82
CA ILE A 44 -12.73 -11.71 -10.46
C ILE A 44 -13.53 -11.19 -11.67
N LYS A 45 -14.00 -12.09 -12.54
CA LYS A 45 -14.78 -11.73 -13.74
C LYS A 45 -16.09 -11.03 -13.38
N VAL A 46 -16.83 -11.59 -12.43
CA VAL A 46 -18.08 -11.00 -11.91
C VAL A 46 -17.80 -9.65 -11.26
N GLY A 47 -16.75 -9.55 -10.44
CA GLY A 47 -16.40 -8.30 -9.78
C GLY A 47 -16.00 -7.19 -10.74
N ILE A 48 -15.29 -7.51 -11.84
CA ILE A 48 -15.01 -6.53 -12.91
C ILE A 48 -16.31 -6.06 -13.55
N LYS A 49 -17.23 -6.98 -13.87
CA LYS A 49 -18.53 -6.63 -14.46
C LYS A 49 -19.36 -5.74 -13.54
N ASN A 50 -19.48 -6.12 -12.26
CA ASN A 50 -20.23 -5.36 -11.26
C ASN A 50 -19.65 -3.96 -11.09
N LEU A 51 -18.33 -3.84 -11.00
CA LEU A 51 -17.67 -2.56 -10.84
C LEU A 51 -17.85 -1.66 -12.07
N ARG A 52 -17.78 -2.22 -13.29
CA ARG A 52 -18.09 -1.47 -14.52
C ARG A 52 -19.54 -0.98 -14.53
N ALA A 53 -20.49 -1.83 -14.11
CA ALA A 53 -21.89 -1.45 -14.01
C ALA A 53 -22.11 -0.33 -12.98
N ALA A 54 -21.51 -0.43 -11.79
CA ALA A 54 -21.59 0.61 -10.75
C ALA A 54 -21.02 1.96 -11.21
N VAL A 55 -19.91 1.94 -11.95
CA VAL A 55 -19.34 3.16 -12.55
C VAL A 55 -20.26 3.75 -13.62
N ALA A 56 -20.86 2.92 -14.46
CA ALA A 56 -21.80 3.35 -15.50
C ALA A 56 -23.08 3.94 -14.88
N ALA A 57 -23.56 3.34 -13.79
CA ALA A 57 -24.69 3.81 -13.00
C ALA A 57 -24.37 5.03 -12.11
N LYS A 58 -23.12 5.51 -12.09
CA LYS A 58 -22.62 6.63 -11.25
C LYS A 58 -22.72 6.37 -9.74
N GLU A 59 -22.80 5.11 -9.32
CA GLU A 59 -22.79 4.70 -7.90
C GLU A 59 -21.40 4.90 -7.28
N ILE A 60 -20.35 4.66 -8.07
CA ILE A 60 -18.96 4.92 -7.68
C ILE A 60 -18.28 5.83 -8.70
N PRO A 61 -17.73 6.98 -8.29
CA PRO A 61 -17.01 7.86 -9.20
C PRO A 61 -15.68 7.25 -9.64
N ARG A 62 -15.35 7.42 -10.93
CA ARG A 62 -14.19 6.79 -11.59
C ARG A 62 -12.86 7.05 -10.88
N TRP A 63 -12.68 8.23 -10.29
CA TRP A 63 -11.44 8.59 -9.59
C TRP A 63 -11.16 7.65 -8.40
N ARG A 64 -12.19 7.06 -7.77
CA ARG A 64 -12.01 6.13 -6.65
C ARG A 64 -11.34 4.83 -7.06
N LEU A 65 -11.43 4.45 -8.35
CA LEU A 65 -10.75 3.28 -8.90
C LEU A 65 -9.22 3.43 -8.94
N PHE A 66 -8.73 4.67 -8.81
CA PHE A 66 -7.30 4.96 -8.74
C PHE A 66 -6.71 4.74 -7.33
N ALA A 67 -7.43 4.06 -6.43
CA ALA A 67 -6.93 3.71 -5.09
C ALA A 67 -5.53 3.05 -5.14
N GLY A 68 -5.26 2.22 -6.14
CA GLY A 68 -3.96 1.55 -6.30
C GLY A 68 -2.78 2.49 -6.52
N VAL A 69 -3.00 3.71 -7.02
CA VAL A 69 -1.98 4.76 -7.15
C VAL A 69 -1.41 5.13 -5.78
N LEU A 70 -2.27 5.22 -4.76
CA LEU A 70 -1.87 5.54 -3.39
C LEU A 70 -1.00 4.43 -2.80
N GLY A 71 -1.27 3.16 -3.15
CA GLY A 71 -0.48 2.02 -2.72
C GLY A 71 0.91 1.98 -3.36
N GLY A 72 0.99 2.22 -4.67
CA GLY A 72 2.28 2.36 -5.36
C GLY A 72 3.11 3.53 -4.79
N SER A 73 2.46 4.67 -4.55
CA SER A 73 3.08 5.85 -3.94
C SER A 73 3.58 5.57 -2.52
N PHE A 74 2.82 4.83 -1.71
CA PHE A 74 3.24 4.40 -0.38
C PHE A 74 4.51 3.55 -0.44
N VAL A 75 4.59 2.58 -1.35
CA VAL A 75 5.78 1.73 -1.47
C VAL A 75 6.99 2.54 -1.98
N ALA A 76 6.79 3.46 -2.93
CA ALA A 76 7.84 4.37 -3.38
C ALA A 76 8.38 5.29 -2.26
N LEU A 77 7.50 5.79 -1.39
CA LEU A 77 7.91 6.54 -0.20
C LEU A 77 8.61 5.64 0.81
N GLN A 78 8.09 4.42 1.03
CA GLN A 78 8.69 3.45 1.95
C GLN A 78 10.13 3.14 1.58
N THR A 79 10.38 2.83 0.32
CA THR A 79 11.70 2.36 -0.13
C THR A 79 12.76 3.46 -0.06
N GLN A 80 12.37 4.74 -0.22
CA GLN A 80 13.26 5.88 -0.04
C GLN A 80 13.48 6.28 1.43
N VAL A 81 12.44 6.17 2.27
CA VAL A 81 12.48 6.66 3.66
C VAL A 81 13.06 5.62 4.62
N VAL A 82 12.80 4.33 4.39
CA VAL A 82 13.29 3.23 5.25
C VAL A 82 14.81 3.23 5.42
N PRO A 83 15.64 3.41 4.37
CA PRO A 83 17.10 3.50 4.53
C PRO A 83 17.55 4.67 5.42
N LEU A 84 16.76 5.76 5.48
CA LEU A 84 17.11 6.97 6.23
C LEU A 84 16.82 6.85 7.73
N ILE A 85 15.68 6.24 8.09
CA ILE A 85 15.21 6.21 9.49
C ILE A 85 15.08 4.80 10.07
N GLY A 86 15.30 3.77 9.25
CA GLY A 86 15.14 2.36 9.60
C GLY A 86 13.68 1.87 9.55
N VAL A 87 13.53 0.54 9.39
CA VAL A 87 12.22 -0.13 9.26
C VAL A 87 11.35 0.07 10.50
N ALA A 88 11.94 0.04 11.69
CA ALA A 88 11.20 0.17 12.95
C ALA A 88 10.51 1.54 13.05
N LEU A 89 11.26 2.64 12.91
CA LEU A 89 10.70 3.99 13.03
C LEU A 89 9.71 4.29 11.89
N TYR A 90 10.01 3.87 10.66
CA TYR A 90 9.05 3.98 9.54
C TYR A 90 7.74 3.26 9.84
N SER A 91 7.80 2.03 10.38
CA SER A 91 6.60 1.23 10.67
C SER A 91 5.74 1.92 11.71
N VAL A 92 6.33 2.40 12.80
CA VAL A 92 5.58 3.09 13.86
C VAL A 92 4.97 4.40 13.32
N ALA A 93 5.75 5.22 12.62
CA ALA A 93 5.28 6.49 12.03
C ALA A 93 4.15 6.29 11.01
N SER A 94 4.27 5.29 10.12
CA SER A 94 3.24 4.98 9.13
C SER A 94 1.96 4.42 9.77
N ILE A 95 2.06 3.60 10.83
CA ILE A 95 0.88 3.13 11.57
C ILE A 95 0.15 4.30 12.23
N ALA A 96 0.87 5.28 12.80
CA ALA A 96 0.25 6.48 13.33
C ALA A 96 -0.48 7.28 12.24
N GLY A 97 0.15 7.48 11.08
CA GLY A 97 -0.47 8.15 9.93
C GLY A 97 -1.73 7.43 9.43
N GLN A 98 -1.69 6.09 9.33
CA GLN A 98 -2.85 5.27 9.00
C GLN A 98 -3.98 5.45 10.01
N THR A 99 -3.64 5.44 11.29
CA THR A 99 -4.62 5.52 12.39
C THR A 99 -5.28 6.89 12.42
N ALA A 100 -4.49 7.97 12.33
CA ALA A 100 -5.01 9.33 12.25
C ALA A 100 -5.91 9.52 11.02
N MET A 101 -5.45 9.08 9.84
CA MET A 101 -6.24 9.21 8.62
C MET A 101 -7.51 8.37 8.64
N SER A 102 -7.52 7.21 9.31
CA SER A 102 -8.74 6.39 9.43
C SER A 102 -9.89 7.17 10.09
N LEU A 103 -9.60 8.01 11.09
CA LEU A 103 -10.60 8.86 11.74
C LEU A 103 -11.12 9.94 10.78
N VAL A 104 -10.23 10.57 10.01
CA VAL A 104 -10.60 11.58 9.02
C VAL A 104 -11.53 10.98 7.97
N VAL A 105 -11.14 9.82 7.41
CA VAL A 105 -11.91 9.07 6.42
C VAL A 105 -13.29 8.69 6.96
N ASP A 106 -13.36 8.18 8.19
CA ASP A 106 -14.62 7.83 8.86
C ASP A 106 -15.52 9.06 9.04
N ARG A 107 -14.93 10.21 9.38
CA ARG A 107 -15.67 11.47 9.61
C ARG A 107 -16.27 12.03 8.34
N ILE A 108 -15.52 12.04 7.24
CA ILE A 108 -15.98 12.53 5.94
C ILE A 108 -16.91 11.53 5.25
N GLY A 109 -16.98 10.29 5.73
CA GLY A 109 -17.83 9.24 5.17
C GLY A 109 -17.27 8.67 3.87
N LEU A 110 -15.94 8.64 3.73
CA LEU A 110 -15.27 8.02 2.58
C LEU A 110 -15.27 6.48 2.70
N THR A 111 -15.67 5.90 3.83
CA THR A 111 -15.94 4.45 3.91
C THR A 111 -17.32 4.13 3.33
N GLY A 112 -17.49 2.96 2.71
CA GLY A 112 -18.75 2.62 2.03
C GLY A 112 -19.97 2.44 2.96
N GLY A 113 -19.76 2.25 4.26
CA GLY A 113 -20.80 2.33 5.29
C GLY A 113 -21.25 3.75 5.72
N GLY A 114 -20.83 4.81 5.01
CA GLY A 114 -21.19 6.20 5.32
C GLY A 114 -20.39 6.82 6.47
N LYS A 115 -20.87 7.97 6.99
CA LYS A 115 -20.21 8.70 8.09
C LYS A 115 -20.34 7.92 9.40
N LYS A 116 -19.21 7.60 10.04
CA LYS A 116 -19.19 6.91 11.34
C LYS A 116 -18.95 7.89 12.47
N LEU A 117 -19.61 7.66 13.61
CA LEU A 117 -19.34 8.42 14.83
C LEU A 117 -17.97 8.00 15.38
N ILE A 118 -17.07 8.96 15.54
CA ILE A 118 -15.76 8.71 16.13
C ILE A 118 -15.94 8.54 17.65
N SER A 119 -15.72 7.33 18.14
CA SER A 119 -15.78 7.07 19.58
C SER A 119 -14.55 7.63 20.29
N LYS A 120 -14.74 8.05 21.56
CA LYS A 120 -13.62 8.52 22.41
C LYS A 120 -12.49 7.49 22.48
N ARG A 121 -12.83 6.19 22.52
CA ARG A 121 -11.85 5.08 22.53
C ARG A 121 -10.94 5.07 21.30
N ARG A 122 -11.48 5.33 20.11
CA ARG A 122 -10.67 5.39 18.87
C ARG A 122 -9.74 6.60 18.84
N VAL A 123 -10.20 7.75 19.35
CA VAL A 123 -9.35 8.94 19.51
C VAL A 123 -8.21 8.65 20.47
N THR A 124 -8.49 8.07 21.64
CA THR A 124 -7.45 7.72 22.61
C THR A 124 -6.43 6.72 22.03
N ALA A 125 -6.87 5.68 21.31
CA ALA A 125 -5.96 4.74 20.66
C ALA A 125 -5.05 5.41 19.60
N ALA A 126 -5.61 6.33 18.82
CA ALA A 126 -4.85 7.12 17.86
C ALA A 126 -3.79 7.99 18.54
N LEU A 127 -4.17 8.68 19.63
CA LEU A 127 -3.25 9.50 20.43
C LEU A 127 -2.12 8.65 21.03
N ILE A 128 -2.43 7.47 21.58
CA ILE A 128 -1.41 6.55 22.11
C ILE A 128 -0.43 6.12 21.01
N THR A 129 -0.93 5.82 19.81
CA THR A 129 -0.08 5.41 18.69
C THR A 129 0.84 6.55 18.24
N VAL A 130 0.32 7.77 18.13
CA VAL A 130 1.13 8.96 17.83
C VAL A 130 2.18 9.21 18.92
N PHE A 131 1.80 9.08 20.19
CA PHE A 131 2.73 9.22 21.30
C PHE A 131 3.84 8.16 21.27
N ALA A 132 3.51 6.90 20.95
CA ALA A 132 4.49 5.84 20.78
C ALA A 132 5.49 6.13 19.65
N VAL A 133 5.06 6.77 18.55
CA VAL A 133 5.98 7.26 17.50
C VAL A 133 6.95 8.27 18.07
N ILE A 134 6.42 9.27 18.80
CA ILE A 134 7.23 10.36 19.36
C ILE A 134 8.29 9.75 20.27
N VAL A 135 7.88 8.90 21.23
CA VAL A 135 8.81 8.22 22.14
C VAL A 135 9.83 7.39 21.38
N SER A 136 9.41 6.58 20.40
CA SER A 136 10.33 5.79 19.55
C SER A 136 11.28 6.65 18.72
N ALA A 137 10.93 7.90 18.43
CA ALA A 137 11.76 8.84 17.71
C ALA A 137 12.74 9.58 18.63
N LEU A 138 12.42 9.78 19.92
CA LEU A 138 13.26 10.51 20.88
C LEU A 138 14.66 9.91 21.00
N ASP A 139 14.77 8.58 21.07
CA ASP A 139 16.05 7.86 21.12
C ASP A 139 16.94 8.12 19.90
N ARG A 140 16.34 8.57 18.79
CA ARG A 140 17.04 8.84 17.52
C ARG A 140 17.33 10.32 17.31
N ILE A 141 16.73 11.24 18.07
CA ILE A 141 16.97 12.69 17.95
C ILE A 141 18.41 13.06 18.38
N SER A 142 19.03 12.26 19.24
CA SER A 142 20.43 12.43 19.65
C SER A 142 21.45 12.02 18.58
N LEU A 143 21.01 11.39 17.48
CA LEU A 143 21.87 11.01 16.36
C LEU A 143 22.02 12.17 15.37
N ALA A 144 23.25 12.44 14.91
CA ALA A 144 23.56 13.51 13.94
C ALA A 144 22.83 13.40 12.59
N SER A 145 22.12 12.29 12.33
CA SER A 145 21.42 11.97 11.07
C SER A 145 19.89 11.94 11.18
N PHE A 146 19.28 12.43 12.27
CA PHE A 146 17.83 12.44 12.43
C PHE A 146 17.14 13.36 11.41
N SER A 147 16.30 12.79 10.54
CA SER A 147 15.53 13.55 9.55
C SER A 147 14.05 13.64 9.93
N VAL A 148 13.65 14.79 10.47
CA VAL A 148 12.23 15.12 10.74
C VAL A 148 11.38 14.99 9.48
N VAL A 149 11.93 15.40 8.33
CA VAL A 149 11.27 15.30 7.03
C VAL A 149 10.99 13.84 6.67
N ALA A 150 11.94 12.93 6.90
CA ALA A 150 11.76 11.51 6.65
C ALA A 150 10.64 10.90 7.53
N VAL A 151 10.56 11.30 8.81
CA VAL A 151 9.48 10.89 9.71
C VAL A 151 8.11 11.44 9.26
N ALA A 152 8.07 12.70 8.82
CA ALA A 152 6.87 13.30 8.27
C ALA A 152 6.40 12.57 7.00
N LEU A 153 7.33 12.23 6.09
CA LEU A 153 7.05 11.42 4.89
C LEU A 153 6.57 10.01 5.24
N ALA A 154 7.13 9.36 6.25
CA ALA A 154 6.65 8.06 6.73
C ALA A 154 5.21 8.15 7.25
N THR A 155 4.89 9.21 8.00
CA THR A 155 3.55 9.48 8.52
C THR A 155 2.57 9.75 7.38
N LEU A 156 2.97 10.56 6.38
CA LEU A 156 2.19 10.82 5.18
C LEU A 156 1.93 9.54 4.38
N ALA A 157 2.95 8.70 4.19
CA ALA A 157 2.83 7.42 3.52
C ALA A 157 1.78 6.54 4.23
N GLY A 158 1.81 6.52 5.56
CA GLY A 158 0.77 5.90 6.38
C GLY A 158 -0.63 6.46 6.11
N ALA A 159 -0.78 7.78 6.10
CA ALA A 159 -2.04 8.43 5.80
C ALA A 159 -2.58 8.06 4.41
N LEU A 160 -1.72 8.02 3.38
CA LEU A 160 -2.11 7.59 2.02
C LEU A 160 -2.70 6.17 2.02
N VAL A 161 -2.12 5.24 2.82
CA VAL A 161 -2.68 3.89 2.96
C VAL A 161 -4.04 3.92 3.68
N GLY A 162 -4.23 4.82 4.65
CA GLY A 162 -5.53 5.03 5.29
C GLY A 162 -6.63 5.39 4.28
N VAL A 163 -6.34 6.34 3.39
CA VAL A 163 -7.24 6.73 2.29
C VAL A 163 -7.44 5.56 1.32
N GLN A 164 -6.35 4.90 0.90
CA GLN A 164 -6.41 3.76 0.00
C GLN A 164 -7.31 2.65 0.55
N ARG A 165 -7.21 2.31 1.84
CA ARG A 165 -8.04 1.28 2.47
C ARG A 165 -9.52 1.62 2.40
N ALA A 166 -9.86 2.91 2.57
CA ALA A 166 -11.24 3.36 2.43
C ALA A 166 -11.77 3.20 1.01
N LEU A 167 -11.00 3.64 0.02
CA LEU A 167 -11.33 3.51 -1.39
C LEU A 167 -11.44 2.04 -1.81
N ASN A 168 -10.51 1.20 -1.35
CA ASN A 168 -10.55 -0.25 -1.55
C ASN A 168 -11.79 -0.89 -0.93
N GLY A 169 -12.22 -0.42 0.24
CA GLY A 169 -13.49 -0.82 0.86
C GLY A 169 -14.67 -0.56 -0.07
N GLN A 170 -14.77 0.64 -0.63
CA GLN A 170 -15.83 0.97 -1.59
C GLN A 170 -15.74 0.15 -2.89
N ILE A 171 -14.55 -0.01 -3.46
CA ILE A 171 -14.36 -0.85 -4.65
C ILE A 171 -14.85 -2.28 -4.35
N ASN A 172 -14.52 -2.81 -3.18
CA ASN A 172 -14.94 -4.14 -2.76
C ASN A 172 -16.46 -4.25 -2.53
N GLU A 173 -17.09 -3.22 -1.96
CA GLU A 173 -18.54 -3.19 -1.76
C GLU A 173 -19.33 -3.21 -3.07
N HIS A 174 -18.81 -2.56 -4.13
CA HIS A 174 -19.45 -2.55 -5.45
C HIS A 174 -19.03 -3.75 -6.32
N SER A 175 -17.78 -4.21 -6.22
CA SER A 175 -17.32 -5.39 -6.96
C SER A 175 -17.86 -6.69 -6.36
N LYS A 176 -18.11 -6.73 -5.04
CA LYS A 176 -18.38 -7.95 -4.26
C LYS A 176 -17.25 -8.99 -4.39
N ALA A 177 -16.03 -8.54 -4.68
CA ALA A 177 -14.88 -9.40 -4.95
C ALA A 177 -13.55 -8.73 -4.57
N SER A 178 -12.96 -9.15 -3.45
CA SER A 178 -11.68 -8.60 -2.98
C SER A 178 -10.53 -8.81 -3.97
N PHE A 179 -10.54 -9.92 -4.71
CA PHE A 179 -9.55 -10.19 -5.75
C PHE A 179 -9.65 -9.20 -6.92
N THR A 180 -10.84 -8.69 -7.27
CA THR A 180 -10.98 -7.63 -8.27
C THR A 180 -10.33 -6.33 -7.80
N THR A 181 -10.54 -5.96 -6.53
CA THR A 181 -9.89 -4.79 -5.92
C THR A 181 -8.38 -4.91 -5.96
N SER A 182 -7.86 -6.11 -5.69
CA SER A 182 -6.41 -6.37 -5.74
C SER A 182 -5.82 -6.34 -7.14
N LEU A 183 -6.54 -6.88 -8.14
CA LEU A 183 -6.13 -6.77 -9.54
C LEU A 183 -5.98 -5.30 -9.95
N LEU A 184 -6.96 -4.46 -9.59
CA LEU A 184 -6.90 -3.01 -9.82
C LEU A 184 -5.71 -2.37 -9.08
N ASN A 185 -5.48 -2.73 -7.82
CA ASN A 185 -4.37 -2.19 -7.05
C ASN A 185 -3.01 -2.54 -7.66
N PHE A 186 -2.80 -3.80 -8.03
CA PHE A 186 -1.56 -4.23 -8.68
C PHE A 186 -1.39 -3.57 -10.04
N PHE A 187 -2.45 -3.50 -10.86
CA PHE A 187 -2.39 -2.85 -12.16
C PHE A 187 -2.05 -1.36 -12.06
N MET A 188 -2.75 -0.61 -11.20
CA MET A 188 -2.53 0.82 -11.01
C MET A 188 -1.18 1.11 -10.34
N GLY A 189 -0.79 0.30 -9.35
CA GLY A 189 0.48 0.43 -8.67
C GLY A 189 1.66 0.18 -9.61
N THR A 190 1.63 -0.91 -10.38
CA THR A 190 2.63 -1.17 -11.43
C THR A 190 2.68 -0.03 -12.43
N SER A 191 1.54 0.46 -12.91
CA SER A 191 1.50 1.56 -13.88
C SER A 191 2.17 2.84 -13.36
N VAL A 192 1.87 3.24 -12.12
CA VAL A 192 2.48 4.42 -11.49
C VAL A 192 3.97 4.24 -11.27
N LEU A 193 4.39 3.07 -10.79
CA LEU A 193 5.80 2.76 -10.57
C LEU A 193 6.58 2.74 -11.88
N THR A 194 5.99 2.22 -12.96
CA THR A 194 6.57 2.27 -14.31
C THR A 194 6.71 3.72 -14.79
N ILE A 195 5.67 4.55 -14.66
CA ILE A 195 5.74 5.97 -15.02
C ILE A 195 6.81 6.69 -14.20
N MET A 196 6.89 6.41 -12.89
CA MET A 196 7.89 6.99 -12.00
C MET A 196 9.30 6.56 -12.40
N LEU A 197 9.51 5.28 -12.74
CA LEU A 197 10.80 4.78 -13.23
C LEU A 197 11.19 5.51 -14.52
N PHE A 198 10.31 5.58 -15.52
CA PHE A 198 10.58 6.31 -16.76
C PHE A 198 10.94 7.78 -16.52
N ALA A 199 10.24 8.46 -15.61
CA ALA A 199 10.58 9.82 -15.22
C ALA A 199 11.98 9.91 -14.59
N LEU A 200 12.36 8.95 -13.74
CA LEU A 200 13.71 8.89 -13.15
C LEU A 200 14.80 8.61 -14.20
N LEU A 201 14.54 7.75 -15.18
CA LEU A 201 15.47 7.49 -16.29
C LEU A 201 15.70 8.77 -17.11
N ILE A 202 14.63 9.47 -17.50
CA ILE A 202 14.70 10.65 -18.38
C ILE A 202 15.25 11.88 -17.66
N PHE A 203 14.75 12.18 -16.45
CA PHE A 203 15.03 13.46 -15.79
C PHE A 203 16.16 13.40 -14.76
N LYS A 204 16.47 12.21 -14.23
CA LYS A 204 17.53 12.03 -13.23
C LYS A 204 18.70 11.18 -13.71
N GLY A 205 18.64 10.67 -14.95
CA GLY A 205 19.70 9.83 -15.50
C GLY A 205 19.93 8.55 -14.69
N VAL A 206 18.90 8.05 -14.01
CA VAL A 206 18.98 6.76 -13.32
C VAL A 206 19.18 5.68 -14.39
N GLU A 207 20.07 4.72 -14.13
CA GLU A 207 20.26 3.56 -14.99
C GLU A 207 19.44 2.38 -14.46
N ILE A 208 18.97 1.52 -15.37
CA ILE A 208 18.29 0.28 -14.98
C ILE A 208 19.33 -0.69 -14.45
N ALA A 209 19.21 -1.09 -13.18
CA ALA A 209 20.11 -2.07 -12.61
C ALA A 209 19.76 -3.48 -13.13
N PRO A 210 20.76 -4.33 -13.42
CA PRO A 210 20.51 -5.73 -13.72
C PRO A 210 19.90 -6.42 -12.49
N LEU A 211 18.98 -7.36 -12.72
CA LEU A 211 18.37 -8.11 -11.62
C LEU A 211 19.46 -8.87 -10.84
N PRO A 212 19.54 -8.68 -9.51
CA PRO A 212 20.63 -9.22 -8.72
C PRO A 212 20.58 -10.75 -8.65
N SER A 213 21.74 -11.38 -8.76
CA SER A 213 21.90 -12.77 -8.36
C SER A 213 21.77 -12.85 -6.85
N GLY A 214 20.74 -13.54 -6.38
CA GLY A 214 20.39 -13.56 -4.97
C GLY A 214 19.39 -14.66 -4.67
N PRO A 215 19.02 -14.82 -3.39
CA PRO A 215 18.10 -15.88 -3.02
C PRO A 215 16.71 -15.59 -3.59
N TRP A 216 16.09 -16.59 -4.22
CA TRP A 216 14.85 -16.47 -5.01
C TRP A 216 13.69 -15.75 -4.28
N TRP A 217 13.65 -15.80 -2.95
CA TRP A 217 12.58 -15.20 -2.14
C TRP A 217 12.52 -13.67 -2.26
N ILE A 218 13.59 -12.99 -2.66
CA ILE A 218 13.60 -11.52 -2.83
C ILE A 218 12.61 -11.05 -3.91
N TYR A 219 12.26 -11.92 -4.87
CA TYR A 219 11.33 -11.65 -5.97
C TYR A 219 9.86 -11.89 -5.60
N THR A 220 9.58 -12.40 -4.40
CA THR A 220 8.25 -12.89 -4.02
C THR A 220 7.36 -11.85 -3.34
N GLY A 221 7.81 -10.60 -3.19
CA GLY A 221 7.08 -9.56 -2.48
C GLY A 221 5.63 -9.38 -2.96
N GLY A 222 5.41 -9.33 -4.27
CA GLY A 222 4.08 -9.26 -4.88
C GLY A 222 3.24 -10.50 -4.65
N THR A 223 3.84 -11.68 -4.84
CA THR A 223 3.19 -12.97 -4.61
C THR A 223 2.72 -13.11 -3.17
N ILE A 224 3.55 -12.73 -2.18
CA ILE A 224 3.17 -12.69 -0.78
C ILE A 224 1.99 -11.73 -0.56
N GLY A 225 1.98 -10.59 -1.25
CA GLY A 225 0.86 -9.64 -1.24
C GLY A 225 -0.44 -10.26 -1.76
N VAL A 226 -0.40 -10.99 -2.89
CA VAL A 226 -1.56 -11.70 -3.44
C VAL A 226 -2.07 -12.77 -2.47
N ILE A 227 -1.16 -13.55 -1.87
CA ILE A 227 -1.49 -14.57 -0.86
C ILE A 227 -2.13 -13.91 0.36
N TYR A 228 -1.57 -12.80 0.86
CA TYR A 228 -2.12 -12.05 1.98
C TYR A 228 -3.57 -11.58 1.72
N ILE A 229 -3.83 -11.05 0.53
CA ILE A 229 -5.18 -10.67 0.10
C ILE A 229 -6.12 -11.89 0.09
N ALA A 230 -5.66 -13.02 -0.45
CA ALA A 230 -6.46 -14.25 -0.50
C ALA A 230 -6.86 -14.70 0.92
N PHE A 231 -5.89 -14.78 1.83
CA PHE A 231 -6.14 -15.15 3.22
C PHE A 231 -7.07 -14.17 3.93
N THR A 232 -6.81 -12.86 3.83
CA THR A 232 -7.64 -11.85 4.51
C THR A 232 -9.05 -11.80 3.95
N SER A 233 -9.22 -11.96 2.64
CA SER A 233 -10.56 -12.03 2.03
C SER A 233 -11.34 -13.25 2.51
N THR A 234 -10.70 -14.43 2.60
CA THR A 234 -11.36 -15.64 3.08
C THR A 234 -11.70 -15.53 4.56
N ILE A 235 -10.78 -15.05 5.39
CA ILE A 235 -10.99 -14.92 6.84
C ILE A 235 -12.12 -13.92 7.15
N VAL A 236 -12.13 -12.75 6.52
CA VAL A 236 -13.18 -11.73 6.75
C VAL A 236 -14.56 -12.26 6.34
N GLN A 237 -14.66 -13.02 5.27
CA GLN A 237 -15.93 -13.64 4.85
C GLN A 237 -16.50 -14.65 5.85
N HIS A 238 -15.67 -15.23 6.72
CA HIS A 238 -16.10 -16.21 7.74
C HIS A 238 -16.28 -15.59 9.14
N LEU A 239 -15.78 -14.39 9.38
CA LEU A 239 -15.84 -13.72 10.70
C LEU A 239 -16.93 -12.65 10.82
N GLY A 240 -17.58 -12.25 9.71
CA GLY A 240 -18.66 -11.25 9.70
C GLY A 240 -18.16 -9.83 9.44
#